data_AF-A0A6I5CS93-F1
#
_entry.id   AF-A0A6I5CS93-F1
#
_cell.length_a   1.000
_cell.length_b   1.000
_cell.length_c   1.000
_cell.angle_alpha   90.00
_cell.angle_beta   90.00
_cell.angle_gamma   90.00
#
_symmetry.space_group_name_H-M   'P 1'
#
loop_
_entity.id
_entity.type
_entity.pdbx_description
1 polymer ?
#
loop_
_entity_poly.entity_id
_entity_poly.type
_entity_poly.pdbx_seq_one_letter_code
_entity_poly.pdbx_strand_id
1 'polypeptide(L)' 'MPGAVLWTKTPGGSGAGAGLVLPDGCMDLLWSEGRLLVAGPDTRAHAPGGPPAHWTGLRFFPGTAPGW' A
#
# COMPACT_ATOMS: atom_id res chain seq x y z
N MET A 1 1.66 18.96 0.12
CA MET A 1 2.16 18.09 -0.95
C MET A 1 1.06 17.92 -1.98
N PRO A 2 1.10 18.60 -3.13
CA PRO A 2 0.13 18.35 -4.18
C PRO A 2 0.33 16.92 -4.70
N GLY A 3 -0.76 16.14 -4.82
CA GLY A 3 -0.75 14.89 -5.57
C GLY A 3 -0.68 13.59 -4.75
N ALA A 4 -0.55 13.61 -3.42
CA ALA A 4 -0.73 12.37 -2.66
C ALA A 4 -2.22 11.93 -2.68
N VAL A 5 -2.49 10.63 -2.82
CA VAL A 5 -3.85 10.10 -2.94
C VAL A 5 -4.21 9.28 -1.70
N LEU A 6 -5.34 9.61 -1.07
CA LEU A 6 -5.94 8.80 -0.02
C LEU A 6 -6.75 7.66 -0.65
N TRP A 7 -6.54 6.44 -0.16
CA TRP A 7 -7.33 5.27 -0.56
C TRP A 7 -7.74 4.42 0.64
N THR A 8 -8.80 3.64 0.48
CA THR A 8 -9.25 2.67 1.49
C THR A 8 -9.47 1.31 0.87
N LYS A 9 -9.08 0.24 1.57
CA LYS A 9 -9.35 -1.15 1.17
C LYS A 9 -10.11 -1.85 2.29
N THR A 10 -11.23 -2.45 1.93
CA THR A 10 -12.00 -3.34 2.79
C THR A 10 -11.74 -4.78 2.33
N PRO A 11 -11.60 -5.76 3.26
CA PRO A 11 -11.53 -7.16 2.90
C PRO A 11 -12.69 -7.57 1.98
N GLY A 12 -12.38 -8.06 0.78
CA GLY A 12 -13.36 -8.72 -0.09
C GLY A 12 -13.66 -10.13 0.43
N GLY A 13 -14.83 -10.68 0.07
CA GLY A 13 -15.20 -12.06 0.40
C GLY A 13 -14.20 -13.10 -0.13
N SER A 14 -14.27 -14.32 0.40
CA SER A 14 -13.36 -15.43 0.09
C SER A 14 -13.40 -15.79 -1.41
N GLY A 15 -12.40 -15.37 -2.18
CA GLY A 15 -12.29 -15.76 -3.59
C GLY A 15 -11.26 -15.00 -4.41
N ALA A 16 -10.91 -13.77 -4.04
CA ALA A 16 -9.81 -13.06 -4.67
C ALA A 16 -8.50 -13.47 -3.98
N GLY A 17 -7.71 -14.35 -4.62
CA GLY A 17 -6.33 -14.57 -4.20
C GLY A 17 -5.60 -13.23 -4.10
N ALA A 18 -4.75 -13.07 -3.09
CA ALA A 18 -3.97 -11.85 -2.94
C ALA A 18 -3.05 -11.69 -4.16
N GLY A 19 -3.43 -10.82 -5.09
CA GLY A 19 -2.61 -10.48 -6.25
C GLY A 19 -1.23 -9.98 -5.81
N LEU A 20 -0.24 -10.11 -6.70
CA LEU A 20 1.09 -9.59 -6.42
C LEU A 20 1.06 -8.07 -6.40
N VAL A 21 1.77 -7.49 -5.43
CA VAL A 21 2.17 -6.09 -5.47
C VAL A 21 3.34 -5.99 -6.45
N LEU A 22 3.22 -5.14 -7.47
CA LEU A 22 4.23 -4.95 -8.50
C LEU A 22 5.05 -3.68 -8.22
N PRO A 23 6.33 -3.65 -8.64
CA PRO A 23 7.14 -2.43 -8.65
C PRO A 23 6.48 -1.32 -9.49
N ASP A 24 5.83 -0.35 -8.85
CA ASP A 24 5.22 0.82 -9.50
C ASP A 24 5.94 2.14 -9.16
N GLY A 25 6.98 2.07 -8.32
CA GLY A 25 7.74 3.22 -7.82
C GLY A 25 7.01 4.09 -6.80
N CYS A 26 5.75 3.77 -6.47
CA CYS A 26 5.01 4.48 -5.44
C CYS A 26 5.46 4.05 -4.04
N MET A 27 5.16 4.90 -3.05
CA MET A 27 5.27 4.56 -1.64
C MET A 27 3.93 4.84 -0.97
N ASP A 28 3.49 3.94 -0.09
CA ASP A 28 2.26 4.10 0.69
C ASP A 28 2.57 4.16 2.19
N LEU A 29 1.94 5.12 2.90
CA LEU A 29 1.76 5.04 4.35
C LEU A 29 0.45 4.33 4.63
N LEU A 30 0.51 3.20 5.34
CA LEU A 30 -0.62 2.31 5.55
C LEU A 30 -1.03 2.32 7.02
N TRP A 31 -2.31 2.55 7.28
CA TRP A 31 -2.89 2.50 8.61
C TRP A 31 -3.95 1.40 8.71
N SER A 32 -3.82 0.55 9.73
CA SER A 32 -4.80 -0.48 10.08
C SER A 32 -4.66 -0.87 11.55
N GLU A 33 -5.77 -1.11 12.24
CA GLU A 33 -5.80 -1.63 13.62
C GLU A 33 -4.85 -0.89 14.59
N GLY A 34 -4.78 0.43 14.50
CA GLY A 34 -3.91 1.25 15.37
C GLY A 34 -2.42 1.22 15.02
N ARG A 35 -2.05 0.66 13.87
CA ARG A 35 -0.65 0.48 13.43
C ARG A 35 -0.39 1.21 12.12
N LEU A 36 0.75 1.89 12.06
CA LEU A 36 1.27 2.54 10.86
C LEU A 36 2.39 1.69 10.25
N LEU A 37 2.34 1.47 8.95
CA LEU A 37 3.36 0.78 8.16
C LEU A 37 3.75 1.63 6.95
N VAL A 38 4.94 1.36 6.41
CA VAL A 38 5.43 1.94 5.15
C VAL A 38 5.58 0.80 4.14
N ALA A 39 5.09 1.00 2.92
CA ALA A 39 5.23 0.05 1.81
C ALA A 39 5.84 0.75 0.58
N GLY A 40 6.74 0.05 -0.12
CA GLY A 40 7.42 0.54 -1.31
C GLY A 40 8.63 1.48 -1.06
N PRO A 41 9.25 2.02 -2.13
CA PRO A 41 9.10 1.59 -3.52
C PRO A 41 9.66 0.18 -3.69
N ASP A 42 8.81 -0.75 -4.10
CA ASP A 42 9.22 -2.15 -4.23
C ASP A 42 10.15 -2.30 -5.43
N THR A 43 11.22 -3.08 -5.27
CA THR A 43 12.15 -3.41 -6.37
C THR A 43 11.82 -4.74 -7.05
N ARG A 44 10.92 -5.52 -6.46
CA ARG A 44 10.48 -6.83 -6.97
C ARG A 44 9.02 -7.08 -6.60
N ALA A 45 8.34 -7.88 -7.43
CA ALA A 45 6.98 -8.30 -7.13
C ALA A 45 6.94 -9.18 -5.88
N HIS A 46 5.92 -9.00 -5.04
CA HIS A 46 5.74 -9.82 -3.85
C HIS A 46 4.26 -10.03 -3.52
N ALA A 47 3.95 -11.14 -2.83
CA ALA A 47 2.61 -11.38 -2.30
C ALA A 47 2.45 -10.62 -0.97
N PRO A 48 1.39 -9.82 -0.80
CA PRO A 48 1.15 -9.15 0.47
C PRO A 48 0.78 -10.18 1.54
N GLY A 49 1.44 -10.10 2.69
CA GLY A 49 1.21 -11.00 3.82
C GLY A 49 0.18 -10.48 4.82
N GLY A 50 -0.17 -11.33 5.78
CA GLY A 50 -1.07 -11.00 6.89
C GLY A 50 -2.54 -11.36 6.62
N PRO A 51 -3.36 -11.39 7.69
CA PRO A 51 -4.79 -11.65 7.55
C PRO A 51 -5.48 -10.50 6.81
N PRO A 52 -6.67 -10.74 6.20
CA PRO A 52 -7.48 -9.67 5.65
C PRO A 52 -7.80 -8.62 6.72
N ALA A 53 -7.53 -7.35 6.42
CA ALA A 53 -7.78 -6.22 7.30
C ALA A 53 -8.29 -5.00 6.52
N HIS A 54 -8.94 -4.08 7.21
CA HIS A 54 -9.28 -2.78 6.65
C HIS A 54 -8.04 -1.90 6.64
N TRP A 55 -7.80 -1.23 5.51
CA TRP A 55 -6.65 -0.35 5.34
C TRP A 55 -7.09 1.04 4.92
N THR A 56 -6.45 2.06 5.49
CA THR A 56 -6.42 3.41 4.93
C THR A 56 -4.98 3.69 4.52
N GLY A 57 -4.78 4.09 3.26
CA GLY A 57 -3.45 4.34 2.71
C GLY A 57 -3.32 5.75 2.17
N LEU A 58 -2.16 6.38 2.40
CA LEU A 58 -1.77 7.61 1.71
C LEU A 58 -0.65 7.28 0.72
N ARG A 59 -0.96 7.44 -0.57
CA ARG A 59 -0.06 7.15 -1.68
C ARG A 59 0.75 8.36 -2.09
N PHE A 60 2.05 8.17 -2.17
CA PHE A 60 3.00 9.07 -2.81
C PHE A 60 3.40 8.51 -4.18
N PHE A 61 3.35 9.35 -5.21
CA PHE A 61 3.76 8.98 -6.56
C PHE A 61 5.29 8.84 -6.67
N PRO A 62 5.81 8.18 -7.72
CA PRO A 62 7.24 7.95 -7.89
C PRO A 62 8.07 9.22 -7.75
N GLY A 63 9.19 9.11 -7.02
CA GLY A 63 10.10 10.23 -6.74
C GLY A 63 9.58 11.23 -5.69
N THR A 64 8.38 11.05 -5.13
CA THR A 64 7.84 11.95 -4.09
C THR A 64 8.27 11.52 -2.69
N ALA A 65 8.38 10.21 -2.44
CA ALA A 65 8.78 9.66 -1.15
C ALA A 65 9.77 8.49 -1.30
N PRO A 66 10.79 8.40 -0.43
CA PRO A 66 11.19 9.45 0.51
C PRO A 66 11.89 10.57 -0.28
N GLY A 67 11.49 11.82 -0.07
CA GLY A 67 11.90 12.96 -0.91
C GLY A 67 13.31 13.49 -0.62
N TRP A 68 14.32 12.62 -0.61
CA TRP A 68 15.74 12.98 -0.48
C TRP A 68 16.40 13.19 -1.85
#